data_AF-A0A9E5EEP1-F1
#
_entry.id   AF-A0A9E5EEP1-F1
#
_cell.length_a   1.000
_cell.length_b   1.000
_cell.length_c   1.000
_cell.angle_alpha   90.00
_cell.angle_beta   90.00
_cell.angle_gamma   90.00
#
_symmetry.space_group_name_H-M   'P 1'
#
loop_
_entity.id
_entity.type
_entity.pdbx_description
1 polymer ?
#
loop_
_entity_poly.entity_id
_entity_poly.type
_entity_poly.pdbx_seq_one_letter_code
_entity_poly.pdbx_strand_id
1 'polypeptide(L)'
;VKTERLILCSGKVFYDLEAERAARQDTTTTIVRVEQLFPLDPSALKKIHTQYGSPAKVVWVQDEPKNMAGWSFISPMIESALGVKPLYAGRDAAASPAVGALSVHKLEQSDLIQQAFTV
;
A
#
# COMPACT_ATOMS: atom_id res chain seq x y z
N VAL A 1 10.56 9.71 -14.11
CA VAL A 1 10.15 8.35 -14.52
C VAL A 1 8.64 8.31 -14.49
N LYS A 2 7.99 7.91 -15.59
CA LYS A 2 6.54 7.79 -15.65
C LYS A 2 6.16 6.52 -14.88
N THR A 3 5.41 6.67 -13.79
CA THR A 3 4.97 5.54 -12.96
C THR A 3 3.62 5.04 -13.45
N GLU A 4 3.43 3.73 -13.48
CA GLU A 4 2.15 3.10 -13.79
C GLU A 4 1.35 2.79 -12.52
N ARG A 5 2.06 2.38 -11.45
CA ARG A 5 1.50 2.05 -10.15
C ARG A 5 2.18 2.83 -9.02
N LEU A 6 1.39 3.53 -8.21
CA LEU A 6 1.83 4.13 -6.96
C LEU A 6 1.38 3.25 -5.80
N ILE A 7 2.34 2.59 -5.15
CA ILE A 7 2.12 1.86 -3.90
C ILE A 7 2.31 2.85 -2.74
N LEU A 8 1.31 2.97 -1.89
CA LEU A 8 1.31 3.70 -0.63
C LEU A 8 1.32 2.70 0.51
N CYS A 9 2.18 2.89 1.50
CA CYS A 9 2.25 2.02 2.68
C CYS A 9 2.67 2.81 3.92
N SER A 10 2.61 2.19 5.10
CA SER A 10 3.17 2.75 6.33
C SER A 10 3.91 1.67 7.12
N GLY A 11 4.95 2.08 7.85
CA GLY A 11 5.73 1.17 8.69
C GLY A 11 6.58 0.15 7.92
N LYS A 12 6.78 -1.02 8.53
CA LYS A 12 7.81 -2.00 8.12
C LYS A 12 7.55 -2.68 6.78
N VAL A 13 6.29 -2.76 6.33
CA VAL A 13 5.92 -3.42 5.07
C VAL A 13 6.62 -2.81 3.86
N PHE A 14 7.06 -1.54 3.97
CA PHE A 14 7.90 -0.87 2.98
C PHE A 14 9.15 -1.69 2.59
N TYR A 15 9.83 -2.30 3.56
CA TYR A 15 11.08 -3.03 3.28
C TYR A 15 10.83 -4.30 2.48
N ASP A 16 9.75 -5.02 2.79
CA ASP A 16 9.34 -6.20 2.04
C ASP A 16 8.92 -5.82 0.61
N LEU A 17 8.22 -4.69 0.45
CA LEU A 17 7.82 -4.16 -0.85
C LEU A 17 9.02 -3.74 -1.70
N GLU A 18 10.01 -3.06 -1.12
CA GLU A 18 11.24 -2.67 -1.83
C GLU A 18 12.06 -3.90 -2.23
N ALA A 19 12.16 -4.90 -1.35
CA ALA A 19 12.83 -6.16 -1.66
C ALA A 19 12.14 -6.88 -2.82
N GLU A 20 10.82 -6.96 -2.81
CA GLU A 20 10.03 -7.56 -3.89
C GLU A 20 10.16 -6.78 -5.20
N ARG A 21 10.08 -5.44 -5.16
CA ARG A 21 10.25 -4.58 -6.34
C ARG A 21 11.62 -4.80 -6.99
N ALA A 22 12.67 -4.91 -6.17
CA ALA A 22 14.03 -5.19 -6.63
C ALA A 22 14.15 -6.59 -7.23
N ALA A 23 13.57 -7.62 -6.58
CA ALA A 23 13.54 -8.98 -7.09
C ALA A 23 12.81 -9.10 -8.44
N ARG A 24 11.74 -8.32 -8.63
CA ARG A 24 10.98 -8.22 -9.88
C ARG A 24 11.68 -7.40 -10.96
N GLN A 25 12.73 -6.65 -10.63
CA GLN A 25 13.32 -5.63 -11.49
C GLN A 25 12.27 -4.63 -12.00
N ASP A 26 11.27 -4.32 -11.16
CA ASP A 26 10.14 -3.47 -11.53
C ASP A 26 10.54 -1.99 -11.52
N THR A 27 10.50 -1.37 -12.70
CA THR A 27 10.79 0.05 -12.93
C THR A 27 9.52 0.90 -13.14
N THR A 28 8.33 0.30 -13.19
CA THR A 28 7.06 1.00 -13.44
C THR A 28 6.26 1.25 -12.17
N THR A 29 6.60 0.58 -11.08
CA THR A 29 6.02 0.79 -9.75
C THR A 29 6.89 1.73 -8.89
N THR A 30 6.25 2.72 -8.27
CA THR A 30 6.86 3.57 -7.24
C THR A 30 6.24 3.26 -5.88
N ILE A 31 7.08 3.04 -4.86
CA ILE A 31 6.66 2.81 -3.48
C ILE A 31 6.90 4.08 -2.66
N VAL A 32 5.87 4.55 -1.96
CA VAL A 32 5.90 5.74 -1.10
C VAL A 32 5.38 5.38 0.28
N ARG A 33 6.10 5.85 1.31
CA ARG A 33 5.68 5.74 2.69
C ARG A 33 4.82 6.93 3.11
N VAL A 34 3.70 6.63 3.75
CA VAL A 34 2.85 7.59 4.45
C VAL A 34 3.16 7.48 5.93
N GLU A 35 4.14 8.29 6.36
CA GLU A 35 4.64 8.30 7.74
C GLU A 35 3.66 9.00 8.71
N GLN A 36 2.86 9.93 8.20
CA GLN A 36 1.87 10.67 8.98
C GLN A 36 0.47 10.38 8.43
N LEU A 37 -0.28 9.50 9.12
CA LEU A 37 -1.67 9.23 8.78
C LEU A 37 -2.59 10.35 9.26
N PHE A 38 -2.31 10.94 10.41
CA PHE A 38 -3.10 12.06 10.95
C PHE A 38 -2.23 13.12 11.64
N PRO A 39 -2.46 14.42 11.36
CA PRO A 39 -3.32 14.93 10.29
C PRO A 39 -2.72 14.60 8.92
N LEU A 40 -3.52 14.07 7.98
CA LEU A 40 -3.01 13.82 6.62
C LEU A 40 -2.72 15.16 5.94
N ASP A 41 -1.62 15.25 5.18
CA ASP A 41 -1.35 16.36 4.27
C ASP A 41 -1.77 16.00 2.83
N PRO A 42 -2.95 16.45 2.35
CA PRO A 42 -3.43 16.11 1.02
C PRO A 42 -2.59 16.80 -0.07
N SER A 43 -1.93 17.92 0.25
CA SER A 43 -1.11 18.66 -0.70
C SER A 43 0.18 17.92 -1.02
N ALA A 44 0.81 17.34 0.01
CA ALA A 44 1.97 16.46 -0.16
C ALA A 44 1.61 15.22 -0.99
N LEU A 45 0.47 14.58 -0.70
CA LEU A 45 0.02 13.40 -1.44
C LEU A 45 -0.25 13.73 -2.93
N LYS A 46 -0.93 14.84 -3.22
CA LYS A 46 -1.15 15.34 -4.59
C LYS A 46 0.16 15.65 -5.32
N LYS A 47 1.10 16.30 -4.64
CA LYS A 47 2.42 16.62 -5.19
C LYS A 47 3.16 15.36 -5.61
N ILE A 48 3.18 14.34 -4.74
CA ILE A 48 3.78 13.03 -5.03
C ILE A 48 3.10 12.37 -6.23
N HIS A 49 1.76 12.30 -6.24
CA HIS A 49 1.01 11.70 -7.35
C HIS A 49 1.30 12.38 -8.70
N THR A 50 1.36 13.72 -8.70
CA THR A 50 1.63 14.51 -9.90
C THR A 50 3.08 14.37 -10.36
N GLN A 51 4.04 14.35 -9.43
CA GLN A 51 5.47 14.15 -9.71
C GLN A 51 5.74 12.86 -10.51
N TYR A 52 4.92 11.84 -10.31
CA TYR A 52 5.04 10.55 -10.98
C TYR A 52 4.16 10.39 -12.23
N GLY A 53 3.52 11.48 -12.68
CA GLY A 53 2.70 11.50 -13.90
C GLY A 53 1.25 11.06 -13.67
N SER A 54 0.75 11.19 -12.45
CA SER A 54 -0.61 10.83 -12.05
C SER A 54 -0.97 9.38 -12.40
N PRO A 55 -0.26 8.40 -11.82
CA PRO A 55 -0.50 6.98 -12.08
C PRO A 55 -1.97 6.62 -11.85
N ALA A 56 -2.53 5.85 -12.78
CA ALA A 56 -3.94 5.42 -12.74
C ALA A 56 -4.19 4.40 -11.63
N LYS A 57 -3.16 3.63 -11.23
CA LYS A 57 -3.25 2.66 -10.14
C LYS A 57 -2.59 3.23 -8.89
N VAL A 58 -3.41 3.49 -7.88
CA VAL A 58 -2.97 3.78 -6.51
C VAL A 58 -3.33 2.57 -5.65
N VAL A 59 -2.36 2.01 -4.92
CA VAL A 59 -2.55 0.83 -4.08
C VAL A 59 -2.16 1.19 -2.65
N TRP A 60 -3.03 0.93 -1.68
CA TRP A 60 -2.69 0.97 -0.27
C TRP A 60 -2.28 -0.43 0.19
N VAL A 61 -1.09 -0.54 0.77
CA VAL A 61 -0.54 -1.78 1.30
C VAL A 61 -0.38 -1.70 2.81
N GLN A 62 -0.86 -2.72 3.51
CA GLN A 62 -0.63 -2.90 4.94
C GLN A 62 -0.54 -4.40 5.27
N ASP A 63 0.24 -4.75 6.30
CA ASP A 63 0.31 -6.14 6.77
C ASP A 63 -0.78 -6.44 7.81
N GLU A 64 -1.43 -5.45 8.39
CA GLU A 64 -2.58 -5.68 9.26
C GLU A 64 -3.85 -6.10 8.48
N PRO A 65 -4.76 -6.88 9.10
CA PRO A 65 -6.06 -7.23 8.52
C PRO A 65 -6.82 -6.01 7.98
N LYS A 66 -7.57 -6.18 6.89
CA LYS A 66 -8.31 -5.11 6.20
C LYS A 66 -9.24 -4.28 7.09
N ASN A 67 -9.81 -4.88 8.12
CA ASN A 67 -10.67 -4.23 9.11
C ASN A 67 -9.90 -3.56 10.26
N MET A 68 -8.57 -3.52 10.19
CA MET A 68 -7.65 -2.97 11.18
C MET A 68 -6.69 -1.95 10.56
N ALA A 69 -5.93 -1.27 11.42
CA ALA A 69 -4.92 -0.28 11.08
C ALA A 69 -5.44 0.86 10.18
N GLY A 70 -4.70 1.20 9.12
CA GLY A 70 -4.88 2.43 8.37
C GLY A 70 -5.97 2.40 7.31
N TRP A 71 -6.31 1.22 6.75
CA TRP A 71 -7.12 1.14 5.52
C TRP A 71 -8.44 1.90 5.57
N SER A 72 -9.29 1.61 6.55
CA SER A 72 -10.62 2.22 6.67
C SER A 72 -10.56 3.73 6.92
N PHE A 73 -9.46 4.21 7.50
CA PHE A 73 -9.23 5.61 7.79
C PHE A 73 -8.64 6.36 6.58
N ILE A 74 -7.62 5.82 5.93
CA ILE A 74 -6.82 6.51 4.92
C ILE A 74 -7.44 6.42 3.52
N SER A 75 -8.15 5.32 3.20
CA SER A 75 -8.78 5.13 1.88
C SER A 75 -9.66 6.30 1.45
N PRO A 76 -10.64 6.78 2.25
CA PRO A 76 -11.49 7.90 1.83
C PRO A 76 -10.71 9.21 1.70
N MET A 77 -9.65 9.39 2.47
CA MET A 77 -8.81 10.59 2.39
C MET A 77 -7.94 10.60 1.13
N ILE A 78 -7.38 9.46 0.75
CA ILE A 78 -6.64 9.29 -0.52
C ILE A 78 -7.58 9.54 -1.70
N GLU A 79 -8.79 8.95 -1.67
CA GLU A 79 -9.79 9.13 -2.72
C GLU A 79 -10.19 10.60 -2.87
N SER A 80 -10.44 11.29 -1.75
CA SER A 80 -10.72 12.73 -1.74
C SER A 80 -9.54 13.58 -2.24
N ALA A 81 -8.31 13.21 -1.89
CA ALA A 81 -7.12 13.95 -2.28
C ALA A 81 -6.74 13.74 -3.75
N LEU A 82 -6.84 12.52 -4.28
CA LEU A 82 -6.34 12.18 -5.62
C LEU A 82 -7.44 12.05 -6.67
N GLY A 83 -8.71 11.99 -6.28
CA GLY A 83 -9.83 11.69 -7.18
C GLY A 83 -9.83 10.26 -7.70
N VAL A 84 -8.99 9.39 -7.13
CA VAL A 84 -8.85 7.98 -7.50
C VAL A 84 -8.96 7.15 -6.22
N LYS A 85 -9.89 6.19 -6.23
CA LYS A 85 -10.04 5.25 -5.13
C LYS A 85 -8.84 4.30 -5.09
N PRO A 86 -8.09 4.22 -3.97
CA PRO A 86 -6.99 3.29 -3.88
C PRO A 86 -7.51 1.84 -3.89
N LEU A 87 -6.73 0.95 -4.51
CA LEU A 87 -6.89 -0.49 -4.38
C LEU A 87 -6.29 -0.96 -3.06
N TYR A 88 -6.80 -2.04 -2.51
CA TYR A 88 -6.29 -2.64 -1.27
C TYR A 88 -5.42 -3.85 -1.59
N ALA A 89 -4.25 -3.93 -0.96
CA ALA A 89 -3.44 -5.15 -0.88
C ALA A 89 -3.00 -5.35 0.58
N GLY A 90 -3.36 -6.48 1.18
CA GLY A 90 -3.17 -6.72 2.60
C GLY A 90 -3.88 -7.98 3.06
N ARG A 91 -3.79 -8.28 4.35
CA ARG A 91 -4.47 -9.45 4.94
C ARG A 91 -6.00 -9.28 4.89
N ASP A 92 -6.71 -10.38 4.67
CA ASP A 92 -8.17 -10.36 4.76
C ASP A 92 -8.66 -9.93 6.15
N ALA A 93 -9.90 -9.46 6.23
CA ALA A 93 -10.49 -9.04 7.49
C ALA A 93 -10.57 -10.23 8.47
N ALA A 94 -10.16 -9.99 9.71
CA ALA A 94 -10.09 -11.01 10.75
C ALA A 94 -10.52 -10.45 12.11
N ALA A 95 -10.97 -11.35 13.00
CA ALA A 95 -11.26 -10.99 14.39
C ALA A 95 -9.98 -10.84 15.23
N SER A 96 -8.96 -11.64 14.92
CA SER A 96 -7.64 -11.58 15.56
C SER A 96 -6.69 -10.67 14.75
N PRO A 97 -5.76 -9.94 15.40
CA PRO A 97 -4.73 -9.15 14.70
C PRO A 97 -3.81 -9.98 13.80
N ALA A 98 -3.62 -11.25 14.13
CA ALA A 98 -2.83 -12.18 13.32
C ALA A 98 -3.27 -13.63 13.54
N VAL A 99 -2.93 -14.50 12.59
CA VAL A 99 -3.00 -15.95 12.74
C VAL A 99 -1.95 -16.46 13.73
N GLY A 100 -2.30 -17.48 14.51
CA GLY A 100 -1.39 -18.08 15.51
C GLY A 100 -0.39 -19.08 14.92
N ALA A 101 -0.58 -19.51 13.67
CA ALA A 101 0.30 -20.47 13.01
C ALA A 101 1.33 -19.74 12.12
N LEU A 102 2.62 -19.94 12.41
CA LEU A 102 3.71 -19.29 11.68
C LEU A 102 3.71 -19.59 10.17
N SER A 103 3.35 -20.82 9.78
CA SER A 103 3.25 -21.21 8.36
C SER A 103 2.20 -20.40 7.62
N VAL A 104 1.01 -20.23 8.22
CA VAL A 104 -0.07 -19.42 7.65
C VAL A 104 0.31 -17.94 7.62
N HIS A 105 0.95 -17.44 8.67
CA HIS A 105 1.41 -16.05 8.72
C HIS A 105 2.38 -15.71 7.57
N LYS A 106 3.32 -16.62 7.27
CA LYS A 106 4.27 -16.48 6.16
C LYS A 106 3.57 -16.53 4.81
N LEU A 107 2.57 -17.39 4.66
CA LEU A 107 1.77 -17.47 3.44
C LEU A 107 1.03 -16.14 3.19
N GLU A 108 0.30 -15.64 4.19
CA GLU A 108 -0.39 -14.35 4.10
C GLU A 108 0.56 -13.19 3.79
N GLN A 109 1.77 -13.20 4.37
CA GLN A 109 2.79 -12.19 4.09
C GLN A 109 3.26 -12.25 2.62
N SER A 110 3.48 -13.44 2.07
CA SER A 110 3.82 -13.60 0.65
C SER A 110 2.67 -13.12 -0.22
N ASP A 111 1.44 -13.51 0.10
CA ASP A 111 0.27 -13.21 -0.71
C ASP A 111 -0.01 -11.70 -0.76
N LEU A 112 0.05 -10.98 0.36
CA LEU A 112 -0.17 -9.53 0.37
C LEU A 112 0.90 -8.78 -0.42
N ILE A 113 2.15 -9.23 -0.36
CA ILE A 113 3.26 -8.62 -1.10
C ILE A 113 3.07 -8.86 -2.60
N GLN A 114 2.66 -10.06 -3.01
CA GLN A 114 2.34 -10.33 -4.42
C GLN A 114 1.17 -9.47 -4.91
N GLN A 115 0.09 -9.38 -4.12
CA GLN A 115 -1.09 -8.58 -4.44
C GLN A 115 -0.74 -7.10 -4.68
N ALA A 116 0.20 -6.54 -3.92
CA ALA A 116 0.63 -5.15 -4.06
C ALA A 116 1.08 -4.79 -5.49
N PHE A 117 1.60 -5.76 -6.25
CA PHE A 117 2.09 -5.56 -7.63
C PHE A 117 1.12 -6.06 -8.71
N THR A 118 0.06 -6.80 -8.35
CA THR A 118 -0.84 -7.44 -9.34
C THR A 118 -2.23 -6.83 -9.42
N VAL A 119 -2.73 -6.18 -8.37
CA VAL A 119 -4.02 -5.46 -8.41
C VAL A 119 -4.01 -4.29 -9.40
#